data_AF-A0A538IP25-F1
#
_entry.id   AF-A0A538IP25-F1
#
_cell.length_a   1.000
_cell.length_b   1.000
_cell.length_c   1.000
_cell.angle_alpha   90.00
_cell.angle_beta   90.00
_cell.angle_gamma   90.00
#
_symmetry.space_group_name_H-M   'P 1'
#
loop_
_entity.id
_entity.type
_entity.pdbx_description
1 polymer ?
#
loop_
_entity_poly.entity_id
_entity_poly.type
_entity_poly.pdbx_seq_one_letter_code
_entity_poly.pdbx_strand_id
1 'polypeptide(L)' 'TATLDYEEVVRQISKIVSSEAYSLIETLADRIARTILEHAYVEDVWVRVAKPEAPLAEEVEEVAVEITRSREDLGPAR' A
#
# COMPACT_ATOMS: atom_id res chain seq x y z
N THR A 1 -20.81 15.84 -4.24
CA THR A 1 -19.46 15.46 -4.68
C THR A 1 -18.87 14.59 -3.61
N ALA A 2 -18.80 13.28 -3.83
CA ALA A 2 -18.13 12.38 -2.88
C ALA A 2 -16.64 12.36 -3.26
N THR A 3 -15.80 12.86 -2.36
CA THR A 3 -14.35 12.94 -2.53
C THR A 3 -13.73 11.91 -1.58
N LEU A 4 -12.64 11.28 -1.99
CA LEU A 4 -11.89 10.38 -1.10
C LEU A 4 -11.33 11.19 0.08
N ASP A 5 -11.64 10.77 1.30
CA ASP A 5 -11.10 11.37 2.52
C ASP A 5 -9.69 10.82 2.76
N TYR A 6 -8.68 11.68 2.55
CA TYR A 6 -7.28 11.31 2.75
C TYR A 6 -6.94 11.08 4.22
N GLU A 7 -7.66 11.69 5.17
CA GLU A 7 -7.46 11.43 6.61
C GLU A 7 -7.90 10.01 6.95
N GLU A 8 -9.02 9.56 6.39
CA GLU A 8 -9.48 8.19 6.54
C GLU A 8 -8.47 7.19 5.96
N VAL A 9 -7.99 7.45 4.74
CA VAL A 9 -6.99 6.60 4.07
C VAL A 9 -5.70 6.52 4.90
N VAL A 10 -5.17 7.65 5.38
CA VAL A 10 -3.96 7.67 6.22
C VAL A 10 -4.16 6.88 7.51
N ARG A 11 -5.33 6.98 8.14
CA ARG A 11 -5.66 6.22 9.36
C ARG A 11 -5.74 4.72 9.07
N GLN A 12 -6.35 4.32 7.95
CA GLN A 12 -6.41 2.93 7.52
C GLN A 12 -5.01 2.35 7.26
N ILE A 13 -4.16 3.08 6.51
CA ILE A 13 -2.78 2.67 6.23
C ILE A 13 -1.98 2.53 7.53
N SER A 14 -2.06 3.52 8.42
CA SER A 14 -1.36 3.48 9.71
C SER A 14 -1.73 2.24 10.52
N LYS A 15 -3.02 1.88 10.54
CA LYS A 15 -3.49 0.65 11.19
C LYS A 15 -2.92 -0.60 10.54
N ILE A 16 -2.87 -0.67 9.21
CA ILE A 16 -2.30 -1.81 8.47
C ILE A 16 -0.82 -2.00 8.83
N VAL A 17 -0.04 -0.91 8.80
CA VAL A 17 1.41 -0.94 9.09
C VAL A 17 1.69 -1.32 10.54
N SER A 18 0.88 -0.84 11.50
CA SER A 18 1.10 -1.12 12.92
C SER A 18 0.52 -2.45 13.42
N SER A 19 -0.42 -3.07 12.68
CA SER A 19 -1.14 -4.25 13.17
C SER A 19 -0.35 -5.56 13.04
N GLU A 20 0.52 -5.68 12.02
CA GLU A 20 1.20 -6.93 11.71
C GLU A 20 2.64 -6.68 11.29
N ALA A 21 3.55 -7.54 11.74
CA ALA A 21 4.91 -7.56 11.23
C ALA A 21 4.91 -8.28 9.86
N TYR A 22 5.00 -7.51 8.78
CA TYR A 22 5.10 -8.08 7.44
C TYR A 22 6.53 -8.57 7.20
N SER A 23 6.67 -9.80 6.69
CA SER A 23 7.98 -10.35 6.31
C SER A 23 8.52 -9.74 5.02
N LEU A 24 7.65 -9.14 4.19
CA LEU A 24 7.95 -8.58 2.88
C LEU A 24 7.23 -7.24 2.69
N ILE A 25 7.94 -6.22 2.21
CA ILE A 25 7.36 -4.89 1.94
C ILE A 25 6.40 -4.92 0.75
N GLU A 26 6.52 -5.93 -0.11
CA GLU A 26 5.61 -6.23 -1.22
C GLU A 26 4.21 -6.60 -0.71
N THR A 27 4.11 -7.41 0.35
CA THR A 27 2.83 -7.79 0.95
C THR A 27 2.15 -6.59 1.60
N LEU A 28 2.94 -5.71 2.23
CA LEU A 28 2.44 -4.47 2.79
C LEU A 28 1.89 -3.55 1.69
N ALA A 29 2.65 -3.35 0.61
CA ALA A 29 2.24 -2.53 -0.52
C ALA A 29 0.94 -3.05 -1.15
N ASP A 30 0.83 -4.36 -1.40
CA ASP A 30 -0.38 -4.96 -1.99
C ASP A 30 -1.60 -4.81 -1.07
N ARG A 31 -1.43 -5.00 0.24
CA ARG A 31 -2.53 -4.81 1.20
C ARG A 31 -3.01 -3.36 1.29
N ILE A 32 -2.08 -2.40 1.25
CA ILE A 32 -2.42 -0.97 1.19
C ILE A 32 -3.22 -0.70 -0.10
N ALA A 33 -2.72 -1.16 -1.25
CA ALA A 33 -3.38 -0.95 -2.53
C ALA A 33 -4.82 -1.53 -2.54
N ARG A 34 -5.00 -2.77 -2.06
CA ARG A 34 -6.31 -3.41 -1.96
C ARG A 34 -7.28 -2.62 -1.07
N THR A 35 -6.80 -2.16 0.09
CA THR A 35 -7.62 -1.37 1.03
C THR A 35 -8.07 -0.04 0.40
N ILE A 36 -7.19 0.62 -0.36
CA ILE A 36 -7.54 1.87 -1.05
C ILE A 36 -8.54 1.62 -2.18
N LEU A 37 -8.43 0.50 -2.91
CA LEU A 37 -9.34 0.16 -4.01
C LEU A 37 -10.75 -0.30 -3.55
N GLU A 38 -10.95 -0.62 -2.27
CA GLU A 38 -12.28 -0.84 -1.69
C GLU A 38 -13.15 0.42 -1.76
N HIS A 39 -12.52 1.60 -1.79
CA HIS A 39 -13.24 2.87 -1.99
C HIS A 39 -13.78 2.94 -3.41
N ALA A 40 -15.11 3.00 -3.54
CA ALA A 40 -15.81 2.91 -4.82
C ALA A 40 -15.44 3.99 -5.87
N TYR A 41 -14.75 5.05 -5.45
CA TYR A 41 -14.33 6.16 -6.31
C TYR A 41 -12.87 6.02 -6.82
N VAL A 42 -12.15 4.99 -6.37
CA VAL A 42 -10.76 4.73 -6.77
C VAL A 42 -10.75 3.65 -7.84
N GLU A 43 -10.32 4.04 -9.04
CA GLU A 43 -10.15 3.13 -10.18
C GLU A 43 -8.75 2.47 -10.16
N ASP A 44 -7.74 3.28 -9.85
CA ASP A 44 -6.34 2.90 -9.82
C ASP A 44 -5.62 3.51 -8.62
N VAL A 45 -4.63 2.81 -8.11
CA VAL A 45 -3.76 3.29 -7.03
C VAL A 45 -2.31 2.93 -7.32
N TRP A 46 -1.43 3.89 -7.04
CA TRP A 46 0.01 3.69 -7.03
C TRP A 46 0.52 3.80 -5.59
N VAL A 47 1.25 2.78 -5.14
CA VAL A 47 1.73 2.67 -3.76
C VAL A 47 3.24 2.49 -3.78
N ARG A 48 3.95 3.36 -3.06
CA ARG A 48 5.39 3.23 -2.77
C ARG A 48 5.58 2.95 -1.29
N VAL A 49 6.27 1.87 -0.96
CA VAL A 49 6.68 1.52 0.40
C VAL A 49 8.19 1.52 0.46
N ALA A 50 8.76 2.48 1.19
CA ALA A 50 10.19 2.62 1.39
C ALA A 50 10.63 2.09 2.76
N LYS A 51 11.78 1.42 2.78
CA LYS A 51 12.52 1.01 3.96
C LYS A 51 13.85 1.79 3.97
N PRO A 52 13.90 2.94 4.67
CA PRO A 52 15.07 3.82 4.66
C PRO A 52 16.31 3.16 5.28
N GLU A 53 16.13 2.30 6.28
CA GLU A 53 17.21 1.54 6.92
C GLU A 53 17.17 0.07 6.48
N ALA A 54 17.35 -0.18 5.18
CA ALA A 54 17.40 -1.55 4.69
C ALA A 54 18.68 -2.23 5.23
N PRO A 55 18.57 -3.37 5.95
CA PRO A 55 19.73 -4.08 6.49
C PRO A 55 20.40 -4.91 5.39
N LEU A 56 20.96 -4.24 4.39
CA LEU A 56 21.71 -4.85 3.31
C LEU A 56 23.21 -4.75 3.60
N ALA A 57 23.99 -5.68 3.05
CA ALA A 57 25.44 -5.71 3.20
C ALA A 57 26.15 -4.57 2.45
N GLU A 58 25.46 -3.98 1.48
CA GLU A 58 25.92 -2.81 0.71
C GLU A 58 25.22 -1.55 1.20
N GLU A 59 25.92 -0.42 1.19
CA GLU A 59 25.35 0.89 1.54
C GLU A 59 24.40 1.34 0.44
N VAL A 60 23.11 1.21 0.70
CA VAL A 60 22.04 1.79 -0.10
C VAL A 60 21.28 2.81 0.73
N GLU A 61 21.03 3.97 0.14
CA GLU A 61 20.32 5.08 0.82
C GLU A 61 18.86 4.72 1.14
N GLU A 62 18.22 3.91 0.29
CA GLU A 62 16.84 3.49 0.46
C GLU A 62 16.55 2.24 -0.37
N VAL A 63 15.71 1.34 0.16
CA VAL A 63 15.06 0.29 -0.63
C VAL A 63 13.57 0.54 -0.63
N ALA A 64 12.96 0.61 -1.80
CA ALA A 64 11.53 0.79 -1.93
C ALA A 64 10.91 -0.21 -2.90
N VAL A 65 9.64 -0.53 -2.66
CA VAL A 65 8.78 -1.27 -3.60
C VAL A 65 7.67 -0.34 -4.07
N GLU A 66 7.43 -0.37 -5.37
CA GLU A 66 6.40 0.41 -6.04
C GLU A 66 5.48 -0.53 -6.81
N ILE A 67 4.18 -0.38 -6.58
CA ILE A 67 3.16 -1.14 -7.29
C ILE A 67 2.07 -0.21 -7.80
N THR A 68 1.50 -0.58 -8.95
CA THR A 68 0.23 -0.06 -9.44
C THR A 68 -0.80 -1.18 -9.40
N ARG A 69 -2.00 -0.86 -8.91
CA ARG A 69 -3.16 -1.76 -8.95
C ARG A 69 -4.37 -0.99 -9.42
N SER A 70 -5.16 -1.64 -10.25
CA SER A 70 -6.47 -1.24 -10.70
C SER A 70 -7.54 -2.10 -10.03
N ARG A 71 -8.80 -1.70 -10.14
CA ARG A 71 -9.93 -2.56 -9.75
C ARG A 71 -9.96 -3.89 -10.53
N GLU A 72 -9.42 -3.93 -11.75
CA GLU A 72 -9.35 -5.15 -12.55
C GLU A 72 -8.40 -6.19 -11.94
N ASP A 73 -7.36 -5.74 -11.21
CA ASP A 73 -6.38 -6.60 -10.52
C ASP A 73 -6.94 -7.30 -9.27
N LEU A 74 -8.08 -6.82 -8.73
CA LEU A 74 -8.68 -7.41 -7.51
C LEU A 74 -9.37 -8.75 -7.76
N GLY A 75 -9.60 -9.11 -9.03
CA GLY A 75 -10.45 -10.24 -9.39
C GLY A 75 -11.91 -10.02 -8.97
N PRO A 76 -12.85 -10.89 -9.39
CA PRO A 76 -14.22 -10.81 -8.92
C PRO A 76 -14.24 -10.99 -7.39
N ALA A 77 -15.01 -10.16 -6.69
CA ALA A 77 -15.34 -10.38 -5.29
C ALA A 77 -15.89 -11.80 -5.15
N ARG A 78 -15.13 -12.65 -4.46
CA ARG A 78 -15.45 -14.07 -4.32
C ARG A 78 -16.54 -14.29 -3.29
#